data_AF-A0A3D3R5S3-F1
#
_entry.id   AF-A0A3D3R5S3-F1
#
_cell.length_a   1.000
_cell.length_b   1.000
_cell.length_c   1.000
_cell.angle_alpha   90.00
_cell.angle_beta   90.00
_cell.angle_gamma   90.00
#
_symmetry.space_group_name_H-M   'P 1'
#
loop_
_entity.id
_entity.type
_entity.pdbx_description
1 polymer ?
#
loop_
_entity_poly.entity_id
_entity_poly.type
_entity_poly.pdbx_seq_one_letter_code
_entity_poly.pdbx_strand_id
1 'polypeptide(L)'
;MNLRRLFPVIASTLLLICCTGCGSSDAPQQPVEEVTVDLGGGGVDLGAGEPLEMEDSTTTPTGVKKKPARRFEPITLGSNSATTGSKKDLPDEQKFDSVLEALKPLQIMLGDWGGITFKKTDGFSSVETLDWVWDLQTNPQQPALVMQADKSRYYENARLTYLTDKQMYQLMITNKDGDKRIYEGDFSVPVAKVEGDADPNILQTTYKLSLSLVDPPNERKHAQITLNQQNNDRYLFEIYDLRGDSVARVDTITTRRKGTSFAKSDSDYGDKTCVISGGLGTSQVNYQGKSFWVCCSGCRKAFDADPEKWIAKHEANKKKAMNQ
;
A
#
# COMPACT_ATOMS: atom_id res chain seq x y z
N MET A 1 -9.25 31.89 71.97
CA MET A 1 -10.66 32.08 71.54
C MET A 1 -10.61 32.54 70.08
N ASN A 2 -10.97 31.75 69.06
CA ASN A 2 -12.25 31.08 68.80
C ASN A 2 -13.46 32.00 68.92
N LEU A 3 -13.92 32.55 67.78
CA LEU A 3 -15.35 32.72 67.51
C LEU A 3 -15.64 32.56 66.00
N ARG A 4 -16.51 31.59 65.69
CA ARG A 4 -17.17 31.39 64.39
C ARG A 4 -18.42 32.29 64.28
N ARG A 5 -19.08 32.24 63.10
CA ARG A 5 -20.50 32.59 62.76
C ARG A 5 -20.61 33.86 61.90
N LEU A 6 -21.54 33.99 60.94
CA LEU A 6 -22.64 33.11 60.49
C LEU A 6 -23.00 33.43 59.00
N PHE A 7 -23.55 32.45 58.27
CA PHE A 7 -24.29 32.67 57.01
C PHE A 7 -25.66 33.32 57.30
N PRO A 8 -26.34 33.85 56.26
CA PRO A 8 -27.63 33.22 55.96
C PRO A 8 -27.80 32.80 54.49
N VAL A 9 -28.59 31.74 54.32
CA VAL A 9 -29.12 31.24 53.05
C VAL A 9 -30.44 31.94 52.75
N ILE A 10 -30.72 32.26 51.49
CA ILE A 10 -32.10 32.47 51.01
C ILE A 10 -32.33 31.55 49.82
N ALA A 11 -33.40 30.76 49.91
CA ALA A 11 -33.88 29.83 48.88
C ALA A 11 -35.27 30.24 48.43
N SER A 12 -35.55 30.12 47.12
CA SER A 12 -36.88 30.19 46.48
C SER A 12 -36.72 30.13 44.96
N THR A 13 -37.54 29.44 44.15
CA THR A 13 -38.45 28.30 44.43
C THR A 13 -38.63 27.53 43.11
N LEU A 14 -38.91 26.24 43.18
CA LEU A 14 -39.26 25.41 42.03
C LEU A 14 -40.65 25.80 41.47
N LEU A 15 -40.85 25.77 40.15
CA LEU A 15 -42.20 25.65 39.57
C LEU A 15 -42.23 24.50 38.55
N LEU A 16 -42.80 23.39 38.98
CA LEU A 16 -43.08 22.22 38.16
C LEU A 16 -44.56 22.32 37.72
N ILE A 17 -44.84 22.15 36.42
CA ILE A 17 -46.23 22.04 35.92
C ILE A 17 -46.43 20.62 35.41
N CYS A 18 -47.23 19.86 36.15
CA CYS A 18 -47.82 18.60 35.69
C CYS A 18 -49.35 18.77 35.68
N CYS A 19 -49.99 18.44 34.56
CA CYS A 19 -51.39 18.04 34.54
C CYS A 19 -51.50 16.73 33.76
N THR A 20 -52.30 15.82 34.29
CA THR A 20 -52.38 14.40 33.94
C THR A 20 -53.38 14.11 32.81
N GLY A 21 -53.11 13.08 32.02
CA GLY A 21 -54.10 12.40 31.17
C GLY A 21 -53.81 10.90 31.11
N CYS A 22 -54.74 10.07 31.59
CA CYS A 22 -54.58 8.62 31.67
C CYS A 22 -54.83 7.92 30.32
N GLY A 23 -54.18 6.78 30.08
CA GLY A 23 -54.51 5.86 28.99
C GLY A 23 -53.54 4.69 28.90
N SER A 24 -53.95 3.51 29.37
CA SER A 24 -53.18 2.26 29.24
C SER A 24 -53.15 1.76 27.78
N SER A 25 -52.09 1.06 27.38
CA SER A 25 -52.15 -0.35 26.88
C SER A 25 -50.78 -0.82 26.34
N ASP A 26 -50.65 -2.14 26.14
CA ASP A 26 -49.43 -2.89 25.81
C ASP A 26 -48.80 -2.65 24.41
N ALA A 27 -47.64 -3.29 24.25
CA ALA A 27 -46.76 -3.49 23.08
C ALA A 27 -47.48 -3.97 21.78
N PRO A 28 -46.82 -4.12 20.59
CA PRO A 28 -45.36 -4.18 20.35
C PRO A 28 -44.81 -3.43 19.11
N GLN A 29 -43.48 -3.54 18.92
CA GLN A 29 -42.77 -3.15 17.69
C GLN A 29 -43.08 -4.10 16.52
N GLN A 30 -43.04 -3.60 15.27
CA GLN A 30 -42.66 -4.24 13.98
C GLN A 30 -43.14 -3.35 12.79
N PRO A 31 -42.64 -3.50 11.55
CA PRO A 31 -41.35 -4.03 11.10
C PRO A 31 -40.61 -3.07 10.12
N VAL A 32 -39.49 -3.55 9.57
CA VAL A 32 -38.69 -2.90 8.51
C VAL A 32 -39.30 -3.20 7.14
N GLU A 33 -39.35 -2.24 6.21
CA GLU A 33 -39.68 -2.54 4.80
C GLU A 33 -38.45 -3.08 4.06
N GLU A 34 -38.57 -4.30 3.57
CA GLU A 34 -37.61 -4.97 2.69
C GLU A 34 -38.21 -5.03 1.28
N VAL A 35 -37.56 -4.41 0.29
CA VAL A 35 -38.06 -4.36 -1.09
C VAL A 35 -37.53 -5.57 -1.87
N THR A 36 -38.35 -6.60 -1.98
CA THR A 36 -38.10 -7.75 -2.85
C THR A 36 -38.70 -7.51 -4.24
N VAL A 37 -37.89 -7.75 -5.29
CA VAL A 37 -38.36 -7.81 -6.67
C VAL A 37 -38.52 -9.27 -7.09
N ASP A 38 -39.74 -9.66 -7.45
CA ASP A 38 -40.05 -10.98 -8.01
C ASP A 38 -39.70 -11.01 -9.51
N LEU A 39 -38.93 -12.02 -9.90
CA LEU A 39 -38.68 -12.40 -11.29
C LEU A 39 -38.89 -13.92 -11.40
N GLY A 40 -40.15 -14.30 -11.64
CA GLY A 40 -40.57 -15.69 -11.59
C GLY A 40 -40.05 -16.58 -12.72
N GLY A 41 -39.99 -17.88 -12.43
CA GLY A 41 -40.22 -18.96 -13.40
C GLY A 41 -39.01 -19.48 -14.17
N GLY A 42 -38.38 -20.55 -13.67
CA GLY A 42 -37.31 -21.25 -14.40
C GLY A 42 -36.73 -22.46 -13.69
N GLY A 43 -37.58 -23.35 -13.15
CA GLY A 43 -37.10 -24.56 -12.46
C GLY A 43 -36.58 -25.63 -13.43
N VAL A 44 -35.36 -26.12 -13.19
CA VAL A 44 -34.87 -27.42 -13.69
C VAL A 44 -34.37 -28.25 -12.52
N ASP A 45 -34.84 -29.49 -12.46
CA ASP A 45 -34.64 -30.44 -11.37
C ASP A 45 -33.31 -31.20 -11.54
N LEU A 46 -32.56 -31.33 -10.44
CA LEU A 46 -31.44 -32.26 -10.29
C LEU A 46 -31.48 -32.81 -8.86
N GLY A 47 -31.98 -34.04 -8.73
CA GLY A 47 -32.32 -34.66 -7.46
C GLY A 47 -31.15 -34.90 -6.50
N ALA A 48 -31.46 -34.83 -5.20
CA ALA A 48 -30.55 -35.22 -4.13
C ALA A 48 -30.56 -36.75 -3.93
N GLY A 49 -29.38 -37.33 -3.71
CA GLY A 49 -29.22 -38.67 -3.14
C GLY A 49 -28.78 -38.56 -1.68
N GLU A 50 -29.51 -39.21 -0.77
CA GLU A 50 -29.23 -39.23 0.67
C GLU A 50 -27.97 -40.04 1.05
N PRO A 51 -27.37 -39.77 2.22
CA PRO A 51 -26.19 -40.48 2.72
C PRO A 51 -26.56 -41.79 3.45
N LEU A 52 -25.58 -42.69 3.59
CA LEU A 52 -25.64 -43.81 4.54
C LEU A 52 -24.35 -43.87 5.38
N GLU A 53 -24.52 -44.29 6.65
CA GLU A 53 -23.55 -44.17 7.75
C GLU A 53 -22.90 -45.51 8.18
N MET A 54 -21.90 -45.39 9.08
CA MET A 54 -21.35 -46.40 10.02
C MET A 54 -20.47 -47.54 9.44
N GLU A 55 -19.19 -47.64 9.84
CA GLU A 55 -18.60 -48.44 10.96
C GLU A 55 -18.63 -49.98 10.73
N ASP A 56 -17.72 -50.82 11.22
CA ASP A 56 -16.71 -50.73 12.30
C ASP A 56 -15.31 -51.24 11.80
N SER A 57 -14.55 -51.96 12.64
CA SER A 57 -13.11 -52.19 12.60
C SER A 57 -12.69 -53.69 12.54
N THR A 58 -11.36 -53.92 12.44
CA THR A 58 -10.59 -55.03 13.09
C THR A 58 -9.83 -56.04 12.18
N THR A 59 -8.49 -55.91 12.21
CA THR A 59 -7.44 -56.97 12.17
C THR A 59 -7.07 -57.71 10.85
N THR A 60 -5.75 -57.76 10.61
CA THR A 60 -4.96 -58.50 9.58
C THR A 60 -4.59 -59.93 10.09
N PRO A 61 -3.76 -60.80 9.42
CA PRO A 61 -3.15 -60.75 8.08
C PRO A 61 -3.21 -62.07 7.26
N THR A 62 -2.88 -61.99 5.95
CA THR A 62 -1.82 -62.75 5.23
C THR A 62 -2.04 -62.72 3.70
N GLY A 63 -0.98 -62.83 2.87
CA GLY A 63 -1.15 -63.14 1.44
C GLY A 63 -0.36 -62.35 0.37
N VAL A 64 0.98 -62.36 0.44
CA VAL A 64 1.94 -62.34 -0.69
C VAL A 64 1.56 -61.62 -2.01
N LYS A 65 2.33 -60.56 -2.38
CA LYS A 65 3.02 -60.42 -3.70
C LYS A 65 3.92 -59.17 -3.78
N LYS A 66 5.20 -59.36 -4.11
CA LYS A 66 6.13 -58.27 -4.52
C LYS A 66 6.03 -58.05 -6.03
N LYS A 67 5.78 -56.81 -6.47
CA LYS A 67 6.12 -56.30 -7.81
C LYS A 67 6.45 -54.80 -7.67
N PRO A 68 7.53 -54.28 -8.28
CA PRO A 68 8.06 -52.97 -7.91
C PRO A 68 7.24 -51.81 -8.52
N ALA A 69 6.85 -50.86 -7.68
CA ALA A 69 6.34 -49.57 -8.14
C ALA A 69 7.50 -48.72 -8.69
N ARG A 70 7.31 -48.10 -9.85
CA ARG A 70 8.28 -47.17 -10.43
C ARG A 70 8.24 -45.85 -9.68
N ARG A 71 9.17 -45.65 -8.75
CA ARG A 71 9.46 -44.33 -8.16
C ARG A 71 10.25 -43.51 -9.20
N PHE A 72 9.75 -42.33 -9.54
CA PHE A 72 10.55 -41.33 -10.23
C PHE A 72 11.47 -40.66 -9.21
N GLU A 73 12.77 -40.93 -9.30
CA GLU A 73 13.80 -40.19 -8.57
C GLU A 73 14.42 -39.15 -9.50
N PRO A 74 14.61 -37.89 -9.07
CA PRO A 74 15.21 -36.87 -9.91
C PRO A 74 16.69 -37.19 -10.15
N ILE A 75 17.11 -37.16 -11.41
CA ILE A 75 18.50 -37.44 -11.81
C ILE A 75 19.42 -36.38 -11.22
N THR A 76 20.35 -36.80 -10.35
CA THR A 76 21.47 -35.99 -9.90
C THR A 76 22.63 -36.12 -10.88
N LEU A 77 23.10 -34.97 -11.40
CA LEU A 77 24.25 -34.89 -12.31
C LEU A 77 25.29 -33.95 -11.69
N GLY A 78 26.46 -34.49 -11.37
CA GLY A 78 27.66 -33.71 -11.03
C GLY A 78 27.74 -33.18 -9.60
N SER A 79 28.09 -34.05 -8.65
CA SER A 79 28.69 -33.57 -7.39
C SER A 79 30.08 -32.99 -7.68
N ASN A 80 30.30 -31.73 -7.29
CA ASN A 80 31.63 -31.26 -6.96
C ASN A 80 31.55 -30.55 -5.60
N SER A 81 32.54 -30.82 -4.75
CA SER A 81 32.56 -30.63 -3.30
C SER A 81 31.84 -29.40 -2.73
N ALA A 82 31.17 -29.63 -1.60
CA ALA A 82 30.62 -28.60 -0.72
C ALA A 82 31.66 -27.50 -0.43
N THR A 83 31.43 -26.34 -1.05
CA THR A 83 31.99 -25.06 -0.60
C THR A 83 30.82 -24.24 -0.10
N THR A 84 30.94 -23.66 1.09
CA THR A 84 29.95 -22.77 1.68
C THR A 84 29.47 -21.74 0.67
N GLY A 85 28.19 -21.84 0.27
CA GLY A 85 27.61 -21.02 -0.78
C GLY A 85 27.53 -19.56 -0.36
N SER A 86 28.52 -18.76 -0.77
CA SER A 86 28.34 -17.31 -0.82
C SER A 86 27.12 -17.00 -1.68
N LYS A 87 26.22 -16.13 -1.20
CA LYS A 87 25.16 -15.54 -2.05
C LYS A 87 25.84 -15.03 -3.31
N LYS A 88 25.54 -15.64 -4.47
CA LYS A 88 26.15 -15.26 -5.75
C LYS A 88 25.55 -13.91 -6.12
N ASP A 89 26.34 -12.85 -5.94
CA ASP A 89 25.83 -11.49 -6.09
C ASP A 89 25.37 -11.25 -7.53
N LEU A 90 24.19 -10.63 -7.67
CA LEU A 90 23.61 -10.37 -8.99
C LEU A 90 24.39 -9.23 -9.66
N PRO A 91 24.57 -9.24 -11.00
CA PRO A 91 25.13 -8.10 -11.72
C PRO A 91 24.34 -6.83 -11.41
N ASP A 92 25.04 -5.69 -11.30
CA ASP A 92 24.46 -4.41 -10.86
C ASP A 92 23.26 -3.96 -11.71
N GLU A 93 23.30 -4.21 -13.02
CA GLU A 93 22.17 -3.92 -13.92
C GLU A 93 20.95 -4.81 -13.63
N GLN A 94 21.15 -6.08 -13.28
CA GLN A 94 20.07 -6.98 -12.88
C GLN A 94 19.50 -6.62 -11.51
N LYS A 95 20.32 -6.11 -10.58
CA LYS A 95 19.84 -5.53 -9.31
C LYS A 95 18.97 -4.29 -9.57
N PHE A 96 19.47 -3.34 -10.36
CA PHE A 96 18.73 -2.13 -10.74
C PHE A 96 17.37 -2.49 -11.35
N ASP A 97 17.34 -3.43 -12.30
CA ASP A 97 16.10 -3.89 -12.93
C ASP A 97 15.15 -4.51 -11.90
N SER A 98 15.64 -5.41 -11.06
CA SER A 98 14.81 -6.08 -10.03
C SER A 98 14.18 -5.08 -9.05
N VAL A 99 14.92 -4.05 -8.63
CA VAL A 99 14.41 -2.99 -7.74
C VAL A 99 13.43 -2.07 -8.49
N LEU A 100 13.73 -1.71 -9.75
CA LEU A 100 12.85 -0.88 -10.59
C LEU A 100 11.50 -1.58 -10.85
N GLU A 101 11.51 -2.87 -11.17
CA GLU A 101 10.31 -3.69 -11.35
C GLU A 101 9.48 -3.78 -10.07
N ALA A 102 10.12 -4.07 -8.91
CA ALA A 102 9.43 -4.11 -7.62
C ALA A 102 8.77 -2.77 -7.24
N LEU A 103 9.40 -1.65 -7.61
CA LEU A 103 8.86 -0.31 -7.37
C LEU A 103 7.85 0.17 -8.44
N LYS A 104 7.63 -0.55 -9.55
CA LYS A 104 6.65 -0.17 -10.60
C LYS A 104 5.24 0.08 -10.05
N PRO A 105 4.65 -0.78 -9.20
CA PRO A 105 3.29 -0.55 -8.70
C PRO A 105 3.15 0.71 -7.86
N LEU A 106 4.26 1.16 -7.25
CA LEU A 106 4.35 2.37 -6.43
C LEU A 106 4.60 3.63 -7.28
N GLN A 107 4.80 3.53 -8.60
CA GLN A 107 4.96 4.69 -9.49
C GLN A 107 3.74 5.62 -9.49
N ILE A 108 2.57 5.14 -9.08
CA ILE A 108 1.40 6.00 -8.87
C ILE A 108 1.66 7.11 -7.84
N MET A 109 2.62 6.94 -6.93
CA MET A 109 3.01 7.97 -5.96
C MET A 109 3.71 9.18 -6.63
N LEU A 110 4.29 9.03 -7.83
CA LEU A 110 5.09 10.08 -8.48
C LEU A 110 4.29 11.37 -8.75
N GLY A 111 4.98 12.50 -8.68
CA GLY A 111 4.44 13.84 -8.93
C GLY A 111 4.12 14.62 -7.65
N ASP A 112 3.45 15.76 -7.82
CA ASP A 112 3.16 16.73 -6.76
C ASP A 112 1.91 16.40 -5.93
N TRP A 113 1.98 16.64 -4.62
CA TRP A 113 0.90 16.41 -3.67
C TRP A 113 0.75 17.58 -2.67
N GLY A 114 -0.45 17.69 -2.10
CA GLY A 114 -0.72 18.45 -0.88
C GLY A 114 -1.17 17.50 0.22
N GLY A 115 -0.60 17.63 1.42
CA GLY A 115 -0.94 16.83 2.60
C GLY A 115 -1.59 17.69 3.70
N ILE A 116 -2.52 17.10 4.45
CA ILE A 116 -3.13 17.73 5.64
C ILE A 116 -3.12 16.74 6.81
N THR A 117 -2.55 17.12 7.95
CA THR A 117 -2.53 16.27 9.15
C THR A 117 -3.91 16.19 9.82
N PHE A 118 -4.32 15.01 10.26
CA PHE A 118 -5.52 14.84 11.07
C PHE A 118 -5.31 15.39 12.48
N LYS A 119 -4.14 15.14 13.07
CA LYS A 119 -3.73 15.70 14.36
C LYS A 119 -3.55 17.20 14.24
N LYS A 120 -4.18 17.91 15.17
CA LYS A 120 -4.09 19.37 15.32
C LYS A 120 -3.06 19.71 16.39
N THR A 121 -2.31 20.78 16.16
CA THR A 121 -1.46 21.45 17.17
C THR A 121 -1.96 22.89 17.27
N ASP A 122 -2.19 23.37 18.49
CA ASP A 122 -2.75 24.70 18.77
C ASP A 122 -4.05 25.00 18.01
N GLY A 123 -4.87 23.98 17.77
CA GLY A 123 -6.13 24.05 17.02
C GLY A 123 -6.00 23.84 15.49
N PHE A 124 -4.78 23.83 14.94
CA PHE A 124 -4.54 23.79 13.50
C PHE A 124 -3.88 22.49 13.02
N SER A 125 -4.40 21.94 11.92
CA SER A 125 -3.72 20.91 11.13
C SER A 125 -2.49 21.50 10.43
N SER A 126 -1.45 20.72 10.21
CA SER A 126 -0.40 21.10 9.25
C SER A 126 -0.96 20.98 7.84
N VAL A 127 -0.59 21.93 6.98
CA VAL A 127 -0.71 21.80 5.54
C VAL A 127 0.71 21.75 4.99
N GLU A 128 0.99 20.71 4.22
CA GLU A 128 2.29 20.45 3.61
C GLU A 128 2.16 20.27 2.10
N THR A 129 3.26 20.46 1.42
CA THR A 129 3.43 20.17 0.00
C THR A 129 4.66 19.29 -0.16
N LEU A 130 4.55 18.29 -1.02
CA LEU A 130 5.58 17.28 -1.24
C LEU A 130 5.52 16.79 -2.68
N ASP A 131 6.66 16.40 -3.22
CA ASP A 131 6.80 15.76 -4.52
C ASP A 131 7.48 14.39 -4.37
N TRP A 132 7.03 13.41 -5.14
CA TRP A 132 7.71 12.12 -5.28
C TRP A 132 8.36 12.02 -6.66
N VAL A 133 9.65 11.71 -6.70
CA VAL A 133 10.41 11.55 -7.94
C VAL A 133 11.30 10.31 -7.89
N TRP A 134 11.77 9.87 -9.04
CA TRP A 134 12.76 8.79 -9.13
C TRP A 134 14.17 9.28 -8.76
N ASP A 135 14.84 8.56 -7.86
CA ASP A 135 16.29 8.59 -7.69
C ASP A 135 16.90 7.34 -8.35
N LEU A 136 17.54 7.54 -9.49
CA LEU A 136 18.19 6.49 -10.29
C LEU A 136 19.71 6.66 -10.35
N GLN A 137 20.25 7.68 -9.68
CA GLN A 137 21.63 8.14 -9.85
C GLN A 137 22.43 8.11 -8.55
N THR A 138 21.81 8.36 -7.39
CA THR A 138 22.52 8.44 -6.10
C THR A 138 23.08 7.08 -5.68
N ASN A 139 22.32 6.00 -5.92
CA ASN A 139 22.81 4.63 -5.83
C ASN A 139 22.24 3.81 -7.01
N PRO A 140 23.02 3.59 -8.08
CA PRO A 140 22.57 2.81 -9.24
C PRO A 140 22.25 1.34 -8.96
N GLN A 141 22.72 0.75 -7.85
CA GLN A 141 22.32 -0.63 -7.48
C GLN A 141 20.99 -0.67 -6.71
N GLN A 142 20.51 0.48 -6.22
CA GLN A 142 19.36 0.59 -5.33
C GLN A 142 18.52 1.83 -5.69
N PRO A 143 17.89 1.86 -6.88
CA PRO A 143 17.00 2.94 -7.28
C PRO A 143 15.85 3.09 -6.28
N ALA A 144 15.33 4.31 -6.15
CA ALA A 144 14.33 4.63 -5.15
C ALA A 144 13.30 5.64 -5.66
N LEU A 145 12.11 5.61 -5.06
CA LEU A 145 11.21 6.75 -5.04
C LEU A 145 11.67 7.65 -3.88
N VAL A 146 12.07 8.89 -4.17
CA VAL A 146 12.43 9.88 -3.16
C VAL A 146 11.35 10.95 -3.06
N MET A 147 11.17 11.45 -1.84
CA MET A 147 10.19 12.48 -1.51
C MET A 147 10.88 13.61 -0.76
N GLN A 148 10.64 14.85 -1.17
CA GLN A 148 10.92 16.04 -0.39
C GLN A 148 9.58 16.65 0.06
N ALA A 149 9.51 17.11 1.31
CA ALA A 149 8.37 17.87 1.83
C ALA A 149 8.82 19.22 2.39
N ASP A 150 7.96 20.23 2.34
CA ASP A 150 8.29 21.61 2.76
C ASP A 150 8.08 21.84 4.28
N LYS A 151 6.89 21.52 4.77
CA LYS A 151 6.32 21.98 6.04
C LYS A 151 5.72 20.84 6.85
N SER A 152 6.06 19.60 6.50
CA SER A 152 5.67 18.45 7.30
C SER A 152 6.22 18.54 8.72
N ARG A 153 5.51 17.90 9.64
CA ARG A 153 5.83 17.79 11.07
C ARG A 153 6.63 16.53 11.40
N TYR A 154 6.66 15.55 10.49
CA TYR A 154 7.19 14.21 10.75
C TYR A 154 8.44 13.90 9.95
N TYR A 155 8.59 14.53 8.79
CA TYR A 155 9.67 14.30 7.85
C TYR A 155 10.08 15.61 7.16
N GLU A 156 11.29 15.63 6.62
CA GLU A 156 11.71 16.55 5.57
C GLU A 156 11.89 15.77 4.27
N ASN A 157 12.55 14.61 4.36
CA ASN A 157 12.86 13.74 3.23
C ASN A 157 12.42 12.29 3.49
N ALA A 158 12.10 11.56 2.43
CA ALA A 158 11.94 10.11 2.47
C ALA A 158 12.54 9.43 1.22
N ARG A 159 12.98 8.18 1.38
CA ARG A 159 13.54 7.33 0.32
C ARG A 159 12.96 5.93 0.44
N LEU A 160 12.13 5.54 -0.52
CA LEU A 160 11.47 4.24 -0.62
C LEU A 160 12.14 3.40 -1.71
N THR A 161 12.63 2.22 -1.34
CA THR A 161 13.31 1.28 -2.24
C THR A 161 12.92 -0.17 -1.92
N TYR A 162 13.44 -1.13 -2.68
CA TYR A 162 13.22 -2.56 -2.48
C TYR A 162 14.55 -3.27 -2.19
N LEU A 163 14.55 -4.14 -1.18
CA LEU A 163 15.71 -4.93 -0.76
C LEU A 163 15.58 -6.33 -1.38
N THR A 164 16.27 -6.56 -2.50
CA THR A 164 16.19 -7.82 -3.26
C THR A 164 16.69 -9.04 -2.47
N ASP A 165 17.56 -8.83 -1.48
CA ASP A 165 18.17 -9.87 -0.65
C ASP A 165 17.30 -10.29 0.56
N LYS A 166 16.39 -9.41 0.99
CA LYS A 166 15.35 -9.62 2.02
C LYS A 166 13.94 -9.80 1.45
N GLN A 167 13.75 -9.49 0.17
CA GLN A 167 12.47 -9.46 -0.56
C GLN A 167 11.39 -8.54 0.03
N MET A 168 11.78 -7.37 0.56
CA MET A 168 10.87 -6.42 1.21
C MET A 168 11.19 -4.97 0.84
N TYR A 169 10.24 -4.06 1.02
CA TYR A 169 10.46 -2.63 0.84
C TYR A 169 11.17 -2.03 2.05
N GLN A 170 11.99 -1.01 1.80
CA GLN A 170 12.62 -0.19 2.83
C GLN A 170 12.28 1.28 2.60
N LEU A 171 11.78 1.94 3.63
CA LEU A 171 11.54 3.39 3.67
C LEU A 171 12.49 4.01 4.69
N MET A 172 13.43 4.82 4.22
CA MET A 172 14.20 5.72 5.09
C MET A 172 13.49 7.07 5.16
N ILE A 173 13.19 7.55 6.35
CA ILE A 173 12.68 8.90 6.62
C ILE A 173 13.79 9.71 7.29
N THR A 174 13.97 10.97 6.88
CA THR A 174 14.83 11.95 7.57
C THR A 174 13.97 13.11 8.06
N ASN A 175 14.05 13.50 9.33
CA ASN A 175 13.37 14.70 9.86
C ASN A 175 14.19 15.98 9.58
N LYS A 176 13.65 17.13 9.98
CA LYS A 176 14.29 18.46 9.82
C LYS A 176 15.54 18.66 10.68
N ASP A 177 15.72 17.83 11.71
CA ASP A 177 16.88 17.84 12.59
C ASP A 177 18.02 16.95 12.02
N GLY A 178 17.75 16.22 10.93
CA GLY A 178 18.68 15.29 10.29
C GLY A 178 18.62 13.84 10.82
N ASP A 179 17.78 13.58 11.83
CA ASP A 179 17.56 12.24 12.38
C ASP A 179 16.95 11.32 11.32
N LYS A 180 17.48 10.11 11.24
CA LYS A 180 17.00 9.07 10.32
C LYS A 180 16.20 8.02 11.06
N ARG A 181 15.15 7.53 10.41
CA ARG A 181 14.42 6.32 10.78
C ARG A 181 14.33 5.41 9.57
N ILE A 182 14.69 4.15 9.72
CA ILE A 182 14.60 3.13 8.67
C ILE A 182 13.46 2.18 9.03
N TYR A 183 12.54 2.01 8.09
CA TYR A 183 11.40 1.10 8.18
C TYR A 183 11.52 0.02 7.11
N GLU A 184 11.10 -1.20 7.42
CA GLU A 184 11.07 -2.32 6.48
C GLU A 184 9.72 -3.03 6.54
N GLY A 185 9.25 -3.57 5.41
CA GLY A 185 7.95 -4.25 5.35
C GLY A 185 7.43 -4.46 3.93
N ASP A 186 6.15 -4.79 3.80
CA ASP A 186 5.54 -5.22 2.54
C ASP A 186 4.05 -4.84 2.45
N PHE A 187 3.41 -5.17 1.33
CA PHE A 187 1.99 -4.96 1.12
C PHE A 187 1.15 -5.78 2.10
N SER A 188 0.51 -5.10 3.06
CA SER A 188 -0.54 -5.67 3.92
C SER A 188 -1.89 -5.75 3.21
N VAL A 189 -2.07 -4.97 2.14
CA VAL A 189 -3.09 -5.18 1.11
C VAL A 189 -2.38 -5.08 -0.25
N PRO A 190 -2.45 -6.13 -1.11
CA PRO A 190 -1.75 -6.15 -2.38
C PRO A 190 -2.27 -5.07 -3.34
N VAL A 191 -1.49 -4.80 -4.38
CA VAL A 191 -1.87 -3.82 -5.40
C VAL A 191 -3.03 -4.35 -6.24
N ALA A 192 -4.14 -3.62 -6.23
CA ALA A 192 -5.34 -3.93 -6.98
C ALA A 192 -5.75 -2.73 -7.85
N LYS A 193 -6.28 -3.03 -9.04
CA LYS A 193 -7.02 -2.08 -9.86
C LYS A 193 -8.51 -2.30 -9.66
N VAL A 194 -9.21 -1.25 -9.26
CA VAL A 194 -10.67 -1.27 -8.99
C VAL A 194 -11.34 -0.19 -9.83
N GLU A 195 -12.61 -0.37 -10.19
CA GLU A 195 -13.39 0.66 -10.88
C GLU A 195 -13.56 1.89 -9.97
N GLY A 196 -13.56 3.10 -10.56
CA GLY A 196 -13.71 4.33 -9.80
C GLY A 196 -15.17 4.69 -9.53
N ASP A 197 -15.53 4.94 -8.27
CA ASP A 197 -16.90 5.34 -7.86
C ASP A 197 -17.49 6.52 -8.66
N ALA A 198 -16.61 7.42 -9.15
CA ALA A 198 -17.00 8.61 -9.90
C ALA A 198 -17.02 8.41 -11.43
N ASP A 199 -16.29 7.41 -11.94
CA ASP A 199 -16.26 7.01 -13.35
C ASP A 199 -15.67 5.58 -13.43
N PRO A 200 -16.49 4.55 -13.72
CA PRO A 200 -16.02 3.16 -13.74
C PRO A 200 -15.02 2.89 -14.88
N ASN A 201 -14.99 3.74 -15.92
CA ASN A 201 -14.00 3.63 -16.99
C ASN A 201 -12.58 4.04 -16.54
N ILE A 202 -12.46 4.67 -15.37
CA ILE A 202 -11.19 5.11 -14.80
C ILE A 202 -10.82 4.18 -13.65
N LEU A 203 -10.05 3.15 -13.98
CA LEU A 203 -9.46 2.24 -12.99
C LEU A 203 -8.58 3.00 -11.99
N GLN A 204 -8.76 2.68 -10.71
CA GLN A 204 -8.06 3.22 -9.57
C GLN A 204 -7.08 2.19 -9.02
N THR A 205 -5.82 2.57 -8.87
CA THR A 205 -4.82 1.75 -8.19
C THR A 205 -4.96 1.94 -6.68
N THR A 206 -5.04 0.82 -5.96
CA THR A 206 -5.19 0.77 -4.50
C THR A 206 -4.23 -0.25 -3.90
N TYR A 207 -3.74 0.01 -2.67
CA TYR A 207 -2.89 -0.90 -1.89
C TYR A 207 -2.71 -0.38 -0.46
N LYS A 208 -2.14 -1.22 0.41
CA LYS A 208 -1.54 -0.77 1.68
C LYS A 208 -0.15 -1.36 1.84
N LEU A 209 0.87 -0.50 1.83
CA LEU A 209 2.25 -0.86 2.14
C LEU A 209 2.50 -0.54 3.61
N SER A 210 2.74 -1.56 4.44
CA SER A 210 2.93 -1.41 5.88
C SER A 210 4.38 -1.71 6.27
N LEU A 211 5.01 -0.76 6.96
CA LEU A 211 6.45 -0.70 7.16
C LEU A 211 6.74 -0.50 8.66
N SER A 212 7.44 -1.45 9.27
CA SER A 212 7.80 -1.44 10.69
C SER A 212 9.19 -0.85 10.90
N LEU A 213 9.38 -0.08 11.97
CA LEU A 213 10.65 0.55 12.31
C LEU A 213 11.70 -0.52 12.66
N VAL A 214 12.86 -0.47 12.00
CA VAL A 214 14.01 -1.34 12.26
C VAL A 214 15.21 -0.58 12.82
N ASP A 215 15.31 0.73 12.54
CA ASP A 215 16.35 1.61 13.08
C ASP A 215 15.76 3.01 13.36
N PRO A 216 15.91 3.58 14.58
CA PRO A 216 16.57 3.00 15.74
C PRO A 216 15.79 1.81 16.35
N PRO A 217 16.48 0.75 16.80
CA PRO A 217 15.82 -0.41 17.38
C PRO A 217 15.20 -0.08 18.75
N ASN A 218 14.10 -0.79 19.08
CA ASN A 218 13.33 -0.64 20.32
C ASN A 218 12.63 0.73 20.53
N GLU A 219 12.72 1.66 19.58
CA GLU A 219 11.89 2.86 19.60
C GLU A 219 10.41 2.47 19.42
N ARG A 220 9.55 3.11 20.22
CA ARG A 220 8.12 2.84 20.28
C ARG A 220 7.28 3.94 19.66
N LYS A 221 7.84 5.15 19.50
CA LYS A 221 7.19 6.27 18.83
C LYS A 221 7.37 6.18 17.33
N HIS A 222 6.28 6.35 16.59
CA HIS A 222 6.25 6.21 15.13
C HIS A 222 6.85 4.85 14.71
N ALA A 223 6.56 3.78 15.44
CA ALA A 223 7.12 2.44 15.22
C ALA A 223 6.59 1.73 13.97
N GLN A 224 5.51 2.23 13.36
CA GLN A 224 5.02 1.76 12.06
C GLN A 224 4.51 2.94 11.22
N ILE A 225 4.79 2.87 9.92
CA ILE A 225 4.22 3.72 8.87
C ILE A 225 3.38 2.85 7.94
N THR A 226 2.24 3.36 7.47
CA THR A 226 1.50 2.74 6.36
C THR A 226 1.24 3.77 5.25
N LEU A 227 1.62 3.41 4.01
CA LEU A 227 1.21 4.11 2.79
C LEU A 227 -0.04 3.40 2.25
N ASN A 228 -1.20 4.02 2.43
CA ASN A 228 -2.51 3.45 2.13
C ASN A 228 -3.12 4.19 0.93
N GLN A 229 -2.90 3.64 -0.27
CA GLN A 229 -3.39 4.20 -1.54
C GLN A 229 -4.87 3.87 -1.70
N GLN A 230 -5.72 4.90 -1.73
CA GLN A 230 -7.18 4.75 -1.80
C GLN A 230 -7.73 4.91 -3.21
N ASN A 231 -7.05 5.69 -4.05
CA ASN A 231 -7.31 5.86 -5.48
C ASN A 231 -6.16 6.64 -6.12
N ASN A 232 -6.16 6.84 -7.44
CA ASN A 232 -5.03 7.45 -8.15
C ASN A 232 -4.68 8.89 -7.69
N ASP A 233 -5.61 9.60 -7.04
CA ASP A 233 -5.44 10.98 -6.55
C ASP A 233 -5.41 11.08 -5.01
N ARG A 234 -5.32 9.97 -4.28
CA ARG A 234 -5.32 9.95 -2.81
C ARG A 234 -4.58 8.77 -2.21
N TYR A 235 -3.61 9.06 -1.36
CA TYR A 235 -3.13 8.11 -0.36
C TYR A 235 -3.24 8.72 1.05
N LEU A 236 -3.14 7.85 2.05
CA LEU A 236 -3.00 8.23 3.44
C LEU A 236 -1.59 7.84 3.90
N PHE A 237 -0.88 8.77 4.54
CA PHE A 237 0.34 8.48 5.29
C PHE A 237 -0.05 8.30 6.76
N GLU A 238 -0.14 7.05 7.21
CA GLU A 238 -0.62 6.71 8.55
C GLU A 238 0.55 6.38 9.49
N ILE A 239 0.58 7.02 10.65
CA ILE A 239 1.69 6.94 11.62
C ILE A 239 1.19 6.27 12.90
N TYR A 240 1.92 5.28 13.42
CA TYR A 240 1.51 4.49 14.58
C TYR A 240 2.62 4.39 15.65
N ASP A 241 2.22 4.46 16.92
CA ASP A 241 3.07 4.12 18.07
C ASP A 241 2.82 2.67 18.50
N LEU A 242 3.86 2.00 19.02
CA LEU A 242 3.74 0.67 19.61
C LEU A 242 3.30 0.76 21.08
N ARG A 243 2.14 0.19 21.42
CA ARG A 243 1.55 0.13 22.77
C ARG A 243 1.34 -1.32 23.20
N GLY A 244 2.15 -1.79 24.14
CA GLY A 244 2.30 -3.23 24.40
C GLY A 244 2.75 -3.93 23.11
N ASP A 245 2.00 -4.95 22.70
CA ASP A 245 2.22 -5.70 21.45
C ASP A 245 1.32 -5.20 20.29
N SER A 246 0.57 -4.11 20.51
CA SER A 246 -0.37 -3.53 19.54
C SER A 246 0.13 -2.20 18.98
N VAL A 247 -0.34 -1.82 17.79
CA VAL A 247 -0.08 -0.49 17.21
C VAL A 247 -1.28 0.44 17.36
N ALA A 248 -1.01 1.70 17.72
CA ALA A 248 -2.03 2.73 17.92
C ALA A 248 -1.75 3.93 17.00
N ARG A 249 -2.71 4.28 16.13
CA ARG A 249 -2.56 5.37 15.17
C ARG A 249 -2.45 6.72 15.88
N VAL A 250 -1.37 7.43 15.62
CA VAL A 250 -1.03 8.75 16.20
C VAL A 250 -1.52 9.89 15.32
N ASP A 251 -1.38 9.72 14.01
CA ASP A 251 -1.80 10.69 13.01
C ASP A 251 -2.07 10.01 11.66
N THR A 252 -2.77 10.74 10.81
CA THR A 252 -2.97 10.43 9.40
C THR A 252 -2.78 11.71 8.61
N ILE A 253 -1.83 11.73 7.69
CA ILE A 253 -1.71 12.80 6.70
C ILE A 253 -2.57 12.37 5.51
N THR A 254 -3.65 13.10 5.28
CA THR A 254 -4.50 12.90 4.10
C THR A 254 -3.86 13.62 2.93
N THR A 255 -3.47 12.91 1.86
CA THR A 255 -2.84 13.53 0.69
C THR A 255 -3.80 13.61 -0.48
N ARG A 256 -3.62 14.65 -1.31
CA ARG A 256 -4.31 14.82 -2.59
C ARG A 256 -3.31 15.22 -3.65
N ARG A 257 -3.39 14.59 -4.83
CA ARG A 257 -2.54 14.94 -5.96
C ARG A 257 -2.80 16.40 -6.38
N LYS A 258 -1.74 17.15 -6.65
CA LYS A 258 -1.82 18.47 -7.26
C LYS A 258 -1.87 18.35 -8.78
N GLY A 259 -2.56 19.29 -9.42
CA GLY A 259 -3.04 19.18 -10.79
C GLY A 259 -2.12 18.50 -11.80
N THR A 260 -2.45 17.25 -12.16
CA THR A 260 -2.16 16.64 -13.46
C THR A 260 -3.04 15.39 -13.63
N SER A 261 -3.36 15.06 -14.87
CA SER A 261 -4.35 14.03 -15.22
C SER A 261 -3.85 12.58 -15.11
N PHE A 262 -2.83 12.31 -14.26
CA PHE A 262 -2.31 10.96 -14.01
C PHE A 262 -3.40 9.96 -13.64
N ALA A 263 -4.41 10.42 -12.89
CA ALA A 263 -5.52 9.59 -12.46
C ALA A 263 -6.53 9.20 -13.55
N LYS A 264 -6.40 9.69 -14.80
CA LYS A 264 -7.41 9.47 -15.87
C LYS A 264 -7.00 8.53 -17.00
N SER A 265 -5.77 8.02 -17.02
CA SER A 265 -5.34 7.12 -18.10
C SER A 265 -4.63 5.91 -17.51
N ASP A 266 -5.32 4.78 -17.51
CA ASP A 266 -4.83 3.55 -16.92
C ASP A 266 -4.66 2.47 -17.99
N SER A 267 -3.54 1.74 -17.92
CA SER A 267 -3.15 0.55 -18.69
C SER A 267 -2.48 0.66 -20.07
N ASP A 268 -2.66 1.72 -20.88
CA ASP A 268 -1.76 1.96 -22.03
C ASP A 268 -1.39 3.44 -22.17
N TYR A 269 -0.15 3.75 -21.81
CA TYR A 269 0.42 5.09 -21.97
C TYR A 269 0.81 5.36 -23.43
N GLY A 270 0.86 4.33 -24.28
CA GLY A 270 1.16 4.40 -25.71
C GLY A 270 2.44 5.21 -25.98
N ASP A 271 2.31 6.22 -26.84
CA ASP A 271 3.40 7.13 -27.17
C ASP A 271 3.90 7.97 -25.98
N LYS A 272 3.11 8.12 -24.91
CA LYS A 272 3.50 8.82 -23.68
C LYS A 272 4.17 7.91 -22.65
N THR A 273 4.47 6.65 -22.97
CA THR A 273 5.20 5.75 -22.06
C THR A 273 6.56 6.34 -21.68
N CYS A 274 6.89 6.37 -20.39
CA CYS A 274 8.19 6.83 -19.92
C CYS A 274 9.30 5.89 -20.40
N VAL A 275 10.29 6.45 -21.11
CA VAL A 275 11.44 5.72 -21.69
C VAL A 275 12.29 4.98 -20.65
N ILE A 276 12.21 5.38 -19.38
CA ILE A 276 12.98 4.80 -18.27
C ILE A 276 12.13 3.87 -17.39
N SER A 277 11.05 4.39 -16.80
CA SER A 277 10.29 3.67 -15.76
C SER A 277 9.14 2.83 -16.29
N GLY A 278 8.72 3.04 -17.55
CA GLY A 278 7.51 2.47 -18.13
C GLY A 278 6.18 3.10 -17.65
N GLY A 279 6.22 4.07 -16.73
CA GLY A 279 5.04 4.79 -16.24
C GLY A 279 4.53 5.87 -17.19
N LEU A 280 3.46 6.58 -16.82
CA LEU A 280 2.96 7.72 -17.61
C LEU A 280 4.00 8.84 -17.69
N GLY A 281 4.42 9.17 -18.91
CA GLY A 281 5.26 10.32 -19.19
C GLY A 281 4.46 11.62 -19.23
N THR A 282 5.00 12.65 -18.59
CA THR A 282 4.36 13.96 -18.42
C THR A 282 5.17 15.10 -19.01
N SER A 283 6.44 14.88 -19.31
CA SER A 283 7.30 15.87 -19.97
C SER A 283 8.16 15.21 -21.04
N GLN A 284 8.47 15.96 -22.09
CA GLN A 284 9.29 15.47 -23.21
C GLN A 284 10.77 15.78 -23.02
N VAL A 285 11.62 14.87 -23.50
CA VAL A 285 13.07 15.01 -23.67
C VAL A 285 13.38 14.76 -25.15
N ASN A 286 14.37 15.45 -25.72
CA ASN A 286 14.72 15.33 -27.12
C ASN A 286 16.17 14.84 -27.26
N TYR A 287 16.39 13.84 -28.11
CA TYR A 287 17.74 13.34 -28.41
C TYR A 287 17.83 12.95 -29.89
N GLN A 288 18.89 13.38 -30.57
CA GLN A 288 19.13 13.12 -32.00
C GLN A 288 17.90 13.38 -32.91
N GLY A 289 17.15 14.45 -32.64
CA GLY A 289 15.94 14.82 -33.40
C GLY A 289 14.69 13.98 -33.11
N LYS A 290 14.76 13.00 -32.19
CA LYS A 290 13.61 12.21 -31.71
C LYS A 290 13.15 12.73 -30.35
N SER A 291 11.83 12.71 -30.12
CA SER A 291 11.23 13.04 -28.82
C SER A 291 10.85 11.79 -28.05
N PHE A 292 11.16 11.77 -26.75
CA PHE A 292 10.82 10.71 -25.81
C PHE A 292 10.11 11.32 -24.59
N TRP A 293 9.39 10.51 -23.83
CA TRP A 293 8.67 10.97 -22.64
C TRP A 293 9.33 10.49 -21.35
N VAL A 294 9.26 11.32 -20.31
CA VAL A 294 9.70 11.01 -18.94
C VAL A 294 8.63 11.41 -17.91
N CYS A 295 8.47 10.61 -16.87
CA CYS A 295 7.40 10.75 -15.86
C CYS A 295 7.70 11.78 -14.76
N CYS A 296 8.98 12.09 -14.50
CA CYS A 296 9.40 13.03 -13.46
C CYS A 296 10.79 13.63 -13.75
N SER A 297 11.21 14.61 -12.94
CA SER A 297 12.53 15.25 -13.00
C SER A 297 13.69 14.25 -12.80
N GLY A 298 13.48 13.21 -12.00
CA GLY A 298 14.43 12.11 -11.81
C GLY A 298 14.75 11.35 -13.10
N CYS A 299 13.71 10.92 -13.83
CA CYS A 299 13.88 10.28 -15.13
C CYS A 299 14.46 11.23 -16.18
N ARG A 300 14.19 12.54 -16.11
CA ARG A 300 14.87 13.53 -16.97
C ARG A 300 16.38 13.53 -16.73
N LYS A 301 16.83 13.70 -15.48
CA LYS A 301 18.26 13.69 -15.13
C LYS A 301 18.97 12.40 -15.53
N ALA A 302 18.30 11.25 -15.37
CA ALA A 302 18.83 9.95 -15.78
C ALA A 302 18.90 9.80 -17.31
N PHE A 303 17.93 10.33 -18.05
CA PHE A 303 17.95 10.35 -19.53
C PHE A 303 19.04 11.27 -20.06
N ASP A 304 19.15 12.49 -19.54
CA ASP A 304 20.11 13.49 -19.99
C ASP A 304 21.57 13.05 -19.73
N ALA A 305 21.80 12.14 -18.78
CA ALA A 305 23.12 11.59 -18.46
C ALA A 305 23.57 10.43 -19.37
N ASP A 306 22.64 9.59 -19.84
CA ASP A 306 22.93 8.43 -20.71
C ASP A 306 21.72 8.08 -21.60
N PRO A 307 21.41 8.91 -22.61
CA PRO A 307 20.19 8.77 -23.39
C PRO A 307 20.19 7.50 -24.24
N GLU A 308 21.34 7.09 -24.76
CA GLU A 308 21.47 5.93 -25.66
C GLU A 308 21.13 4.62 -24.93
N LYS A 309 21.61 4.45 -23.69
CA LYS A 309 21.24 3.30 -22.84
C LYS A 309 19.73 3.19 -22.62
N TRP A 310 19.07 4.29 -22.26
CA TRP A 310 17.63 4.26 -21.98
C TRP A 310 16.81 4.04 -23.25
N ILE A 311 17.20 4.62 -24.38
CA ILE A 311 16.55 4.39 -25.68
C ILE A 311 16.68 2.92 -26.09
N ALA A 312 17.89 2.35 -26.04
CA ALA A 312 18.12 0.95 -26.39
C ALA A 312 17.31 -0.01 -25.50
N LYS A 313 17.26 0.26 -24.19
CA LYS A 313 16.46 -0.52 -23.23
C LYS A 313 14.96 -0.40 -23.49
N HIS A 314 14.46 0.80 -23.78
CA HIS A 314 13.05 1.02 -24.11
C HIS A 314 12.63 0.30 -25.39
N GLU A 315 13.45 0.35 -26.44
CA GLU A 315 13.23 -0.39 -27.68
C GLU A 315 13.27 -1.92 -27.46
N ALA A 316 14.21 -2.41 -26.64
CA ALA A 316 14.28 -3.84 -26.28
C ALA A 316 13.02 -4.28 -25.51
N ASN A 317 12.52 -3.46 -24.59
CA ASN A 317 11.30 -3.75 -23.83
C ASN A 317 10.04 -3.70 -24.72
N LYS A 318 9.94 -2.73 -25.64
CA LYS A 318 8.87 -2.70 -26.66
C LYS A 318 8.89 -3.96 -27.54
N LYS A 319 10.07 -4.38 -28.03
CA LYS A 319 10.23 -5.61 -28.83
C LYS A 319 9.81 -6.87 -28.05
N LYS A 320 10.09 -6.95 -26.74
CA LYS A 320 9.61 -8.05 -25.89
C LYS A 320 8.09 -8.05 -25.78
N ALA A 321 7.48 -6.89 -25.51
CA ALA A 321 6.02 -6.75 -25.38
C ALA A 321 5.24 -6.99 -26.69
N MET A 322 5.86 -6.77 -27.85
CA MET A 322 5.26 -7.07 -29.17
C MET A 322 5.41 -8.53 -29.61
N ASN A 323 6.23 -9.32 -28.90
CA ASN A 323 6.54 -10.72 -29.22
C ASN A 323 5.97 -11.70 -28.16
N GLN A 324 5.09 -11.23 -27.28
CA GLN A 324 4.39 -11.99 -26.22
C GLN A 324 2.89 -11.93 -26.47
#